data_AF-A0A9D5KAG3-F1
#
_entry.id   AF-A0A9D5KAG3-F1
#
_cell.length_a   1.000
_cell.length_b   1.000
_cell.length_c   1.000
_cell.angle_alpha   90.00
_cell.angle_beta   90.00
_cell.angle_gamma   90.00
#
_symmetry.space_group_name_H-M   'P 1'
#
loop_
_entity.id
_entity.type
_entity.pdbx_description
1 polymer ?
#
loop_
_entity_poly.entity_id
_entity_poly.type
_entity_poly.pdbx_seq_one_letter_code
_entity_poly.pdbx_strand_id
1 'polypeptide(L)'
;FGLFTEIMHRPREASYDPANLSRFIRKNEKNIDALVYGGRVAVIGSAFTQMRAEHWKEILQVIETWNEEFSGWYVVDSWCHHPMAHIIAEHEEVMQEKFLKWSKSDNFWFRKAVPVYLHAFFTDYSGFDIRPYLEILDDLMLDKERWVAKGMGWCLREMAKNYQDELVDFLRKWARVEGV
;
A
#
# COMPACT_ATOMS: atom_id res chain seq x y z
N PHE A 1 6.66 23.98 4.01
CA PHE A 1 5.71 24.48 5.02
C PHE A 1 4.39 24.95 4.40
N GLY A 2 4.35 25.87 3.43
CA GLY A 2 3.08 26.37 2.85
C GLY A 2 2.16 25.31 2.20
N LEU A 3 2.73 24.31 1.51
CA LEU A 3 1.95 23.23 0.88
C LEU A 3 1.23 22.34 1.90
N PHE A 4 1.89 22.04 3.02
CA PHE A 4 1.34 21.19 4.08
C PHE A 4 0.15 21.89 4.77
N THR A 5 0.27 23.19 5.06
CA THR A 5 -0.85 23.98 5.59
C THR A 5 -2.00 24.13 4.60
N GLU A 6 -1.73 24.28 3.30
CA GLU A 6 -2.77 24.33 2.26
C GLU A 6 -3.58 23.03 2.18
N ILE A 7 -2.93 21.87 2.33
CA ILE A 7 -3.60 20.56 2.37
C ILE A 7 -4.40 20.39 3.65
N MET A 8 -3.80 20.66 4.81
CA MET A 8 -4.44 20.45 6.11
C MET A 8 -5.56 21.45 6.41
N HIS A 9 -5.57 22.61 5.75
CA HIS A 9 -6.61 23.63 5.89
C HIS A 9 -7.65 23.60 4.76
N ARG A 10 -7.56 22.66 3.82
CA ARG A 10 -8.67 22.41 2.90
C ARG A 10 -9.87 21.89 3.68
N PRO A 11 -11.08 22.45 3.47
CA PRO A 11 -12.28 21.96 4.11
C PRO A 11 -12.48 20.48 3.74
N ARG A 12 -12.76 19.61 4.73
CA ARG A 12 -13.14 18.21 4.47
C ARG A 12 -14.39 18.07 3.60
N GLU A 13 -15.14 19.16 3.47
CA GLU A 13 -16.37 19.27 2.67
C GLU A 13 -16.09 19.62 1.19
N ALA A 14 -14.85 19.93 0.80
CA ALA A 14 -14.52 20.12 -0.60
C ALA A 14 -14.68 18.78 -1.35
N SER A 15 -15.52 18.75 -2.39
CA SER A 15 -15.75 17.57 -3.23
C SER A 15 -14.43 17.01 -3.76
N TYR A 16 -14.20 15.71 -3.59
CA TYR A 16 -13.08 15.01 -4.22
C TYR A 16 -13.19 15.19 -5.75
N ASP A 17 -12.15 15.74 -6.36
CA ASP A 17 -11.99 15.82 -7.80
C ASP A 17 -10.67 15.14 -8.17
N PRO A 18 -10.71 13.95 -8.81
CA PRO A 18 -9.52 13.22 -9.18
C PRO A 18 -8.61 13.99 -10.15
N ALA A 19 -9.17 14.85 -11.01
CA ALA A 19 -8.39 15.70 -11.89
C ALA A 19 -7.67 16.81 -11.10
N ASN A 20 -8.29 17.32 -10.03
CA ASN A 20 -7.64 18.26 -9.13
C ASN A 20 -6.57 17.58 -8.26
N LEU A 21 -6.75 16.34 -7.82
CA LEU A 21 -5.72 15.61 -7.09
C LEU A 21 -4.50 15.37 -7.97
N SER A 22 -4.69 14.79 -9.16
CA SER A 22 -3.62 14.58 -10.13
C SER A 22 -2.93 15.89 -10.54
N ARG A 23 -3.69 16.97 -10.71
CA ARG A 23 -3.15 18.31 -10.99
C ARG A 23 -2.41 18.91 -9.79
N PHE A 24 -2.95 18.78 -8.59
CA PHE A 24 -2.35 19.27 -7.35
C PHE A 24 -1.03 18.58 -7.10
N ILE A 25 -1.02 17.27 -7.22
CA ILE A 25 0.13 16.42 -7.07
C ILE A 25 1.19 16.78 -8.14
N ARG A 26 0.83 16.83 -9.43
CA ARG A 26 1.76 17.20 -10.54
C ARG A 26 2.28 18.64 -10.40
N LYS A 27 1.45 19.59 -9.97
CA LYS A 27 1.85 20.98 -9.69
C LYS A 27 2.89 21.05 -8.57
N ASN A 28 2.87 20.10 -7.65
CA ASN A 28 3.76 20.05 -6.50
C ASN A 28 4.90 19.03 -6.65
N GLU A 29 5.05 18.39 -7.81
CA GLU A 29 6.07 17.38 -8.11
C GLU A 29 7.49 17.85 -7.74
N LYS A 30 7.91 19.03 -8.21
CA LYS A 30 9.22 19.62 -7.88
C LYS A 30 9.39 19.93 -6.39
N ASN A 31 8.28 20.23 -5.69
CA ASN A 31 8.29 20.47 -4.25
C ASN A 31 8.35 19.16 -3.47
N ILE A 32 7.65 18.12 -3.93
CA ILE A 32 7.76 16.76 -3.39
C ILE A 32 9.21 16.31 -3.55
N ASP A 33 9.82 16.47 -4.72
CA ASP A 33 11.22 16.13 -4.94
C ASP A 33 12.22 16.99 -4.14
N ALA A 34 11.88 18.25 -3.85
CA ALA A 34 12.72 19.13 -3.01
C ALA A 34 12.52 18.90 -1.50
N LEU A 35 11.44 18.23 -1.07
CA LEU A 35 11.17 17.97 0.34
C LEU A 35 12.01 16.77 0.83
N VAL A 36 12.63 16.94 2.01
CA VAL A 36 13.22 15.84 2.79
C VAL A 36 12.11 14.80 3.06
N TYR A 37 12.47 13.52 3.09
CA TYR A 37 11.60 12.35 3.27
C TYR A 37 10.26 12.60 4.00
N GLY A 38 10.27 13.21 5.19
CA GLY A 38 9.05 13.46 5.97
C GLY A 38 8.03 14.42 5.33
N GLY A 39 8.48 15.39 4.52
CA GLY A 39 7.58 16.33 3.83
C GLY A 39 6.82 15.69 2.67
N ARG A 40 7.42 14.71 1.98
CA ARG A 40 6.79 13.95 0.91
C ARG A 40 5.66 13.07 1.45
N VAL A 41 5.94 12.37 2.54
CA VAL A 41 4.99 11.50 3.25
C VAL A 41 3.79 12.30 3.77
N ALA A 42 4.05 13.46 4.36
CA ALA A 42 3.01 14.32 4.89
C ALA A 42 2.06 14.84 3.80
N VAL A 43 2.57 15.19 2.61
CA VAL A 43 1.74 15.69 1.49
C VAL A 43 0.90 14.57 0.88
N ILE A 44 1.49 13.41 0.61
CA ILE A 44 0.80 12.27 0.00
C ILE A 44 -0.23 11.68 0.98
N GLY A 45 0.17 11.44 2.23
CA GLY A 45 -0.75 10.93 3.26
C GLY A 45 -1.90 11.89 3.57
N SER A 46 -1.63 13.20 3.65
CA SER A 46 -2.69 14.18 3.91
C SER A 46 -3.64 14.35 2.71
N ALA A 47 -3.13 14.21 1.48
CA ALA A 47 -3.99 14.17 0.29
C ALA A 47 -4.95 12.96 0.35
N PHE A 48 -4.48 11.80 0.83
CA PHE A 48 -5.29 10.59 0.98
C PHE A 48 -6.35 10.67 2.06
N THR A 49 -6.10 11.37 3.16
CA THR A 49 -7.15 11.60 4.18
C THR A 49 -8.36 12.38 3.65
N GLN A 50 -8.23 13.03 2.50
CA GLN A 50 -9.33 13.74 1.81
C GLN A 50 -9.99 12.89 0.72
N MET A 51 -9.45 11.70 0.43
CA MET A 51 -9.95 10.80 -0.61
C MET A 51 -11.02 9.89 -0.04
N ARG A 52 -12.13 9.77 -0.77
CA ARG A 52 -13.25 8.91 -0.36
C ARG A 52 -13.16 7.59 -1.10
N ALA A 53 -13.41 6.48 -0.39
CA ALA A 53 -13.34 5.13 -0.94
C ALA A 53 -14.27 4.92 -2.15
N GLU A 54 -15.33 5.71 -2.29
CA GLU A 54 -16.22 5.69 -3.46
C GLU A 54 -15.51 5.99 -4.79
N HIS A 55 -14.32 6.61 -4.76
CA HIS A 55 -13.51 6.94 -5.94
C HIS A 55 -12.34 5.97 -6.16
N TRP A 56 -12.44 4.75 -5.64
CA TRP A 56 -11.33 3.79 -5.57
C TRP A 56 -10.60 3.56 -6.90
N LYS A 57 -11.28 3.62 -8.05
CA LYS A 57 -10.65 3.40 -9.36
C LYS A 57 -9.60 4.45 -9.66
N GLU A 58 -9.94 5.71 -9.43
CA GLU A 58 -9.05 6.85 -9.62
C GLU A 58 -7.91 6.82 -8.60
N ILE A 59 -8.19 6.40 -7.36
CA ILE A 59 -7.17 6.18 -6.33
C ILE A 59 -6.14 5.15 -6.80
N LEU A 60 -6.59 3.99 -7.28
CA LEU A 60 -5.71 2.94 -7.78
C LEU A 60 -4.91 3.39 -9.00
N GLN A 61 -5.51 4.11 -9.94
CA GLN A 61 -4.81 4.62 -11.11
C GLN A 61 -3.66 5.55 -10.70
N VAL A 62 -3.88 6.45 -9.75
CA VAL A 62 -2.83 7.34 -9.23
C VAL A 62 -1.71 6.53 -8.58
N ILE A 63 -2.05 5.54 -7.74
CA ILE A 63 -1.06 4.68 -7.08
C ILE A 63 -0.19 3.94 -8.10
N GLU A 64 -0.79 3.37 -9.15
CA GLU A 64 -0.07 2.63 -10.18
C GLU A 64 0.91 3.54 -10.92
N THR A 65 0.45 4.68 -11.42
CA THR A 65 1.33 5.66 -12.07
C THR A 65 2.47 6.10 -11.16
N TRP A 66 2.21 6.27 -9.86
CA TRP A 66 3.22 6.77 -8.94
C TRP A 66 4.25 5.74 -8.52
N ASN A 67 3.85 4.48 -8.38
CA ASN A 67 4.79 3.39 -8.15
C ASN A 67 5.69 3.14 -9.38
N GLU A 68 5.25 3.53 -10.58
CA GLU A 68 6.07 3.55 -11.80
C GLU A 68 7.02 4.76 -11.83
N GLU A 69 6.50 5.95 -11.55
CA GLU A 69 7.25 7.21 -11.69
C GLU A 69 8.23 7.49 -10.54
N PHE A 70 7.89 7.09 -9.32
CA PHE A 70 8.64 7.44 -8.10
C PHE A 70 9.16 6.21 -7.36
N SER A 71 10.42 6.26 -6.97
CA SER A 71 11.10 5.17 -6.26
C SER A 71 11.41 5.53 -4.81
N GLY A 72 10.99 4.67 -3.88
CA GLY A 72 11.31 4.80 -2.46
C GLY A 72 10.30 4.16 -1.53
N TRP A 73 10.78 3.65 -0.38
CA TRP A 73 9.93 3.02 0.63
C TRP A 73 8.84 3.98 1.15
N TYR A 74 9.18 5.26 1.24
CA TYR A 74 8.30 6.32 1.72
C TYR A 74 7.15 6.59 0.75
N VAL A 75 7.30 6.34 -0.56
CA VAL A 75 6.20 6.45 -1.53
C VAL A 75 5.20 5.36 -1.20
N VAL A 76 5.63 4.10 -1.25
CA VAL A 76 4.81 2.92 -0.95
C VAL A 76 4.11 3.04 0.41
N ASP A 77 4.85 3.39 1.47
CA ASP A 77 4.29 3.50 2.82
C ASP A 77 3.27 4.65 2.94
N SER A 78 3.42 5.73 2.16
CA SER A 78 2.48 6.86 2.18
C SER A 78 1.12 6.54 1.55
N TRP A 79 1.04 5.49 0.73
CA TRP A 79 -0.24 5.05 0.17
C TRP A 79 -0.99 4.11 1.12
N CYS A 80 -0.29 3.49 2.07
CA CYS A 80 -0.83 2.45 2.94
C CYS A 80 -1.55 3.05 4.16
N HIS A 81 -2.75 3.60 3.94
CA HIS A 81 -3.59 4.23 4.97
C HIS A 81 -5.01 3.64 4.99
N HIS A 82 -5.81 4.04 6.00
CA HIS A 82 -7.20 3.60 6.19
C HIS A 82 -8.09 3.61 4.92
N PRO A 83 -8.03 4.60 4.00
CA PRO A 83 -8.81 4.54 2.77
C PRO A 83 -8.47 3.34 1.88
N MET A 84 -7.20 2.95 1.82
CA MET A 84 -6.77 1.77 1.07
C MET A 84 -7.23 0.47 1.72
N ALA A 85 -7.17 0.38 3.06
CA ALA A 85 -7.70 -0.76 3.79
C ALA A 85 -9.21 -0.95 3.50
N HIS A 86 -9.98 0.14 3.48
CA HIS A 86 -11.40 0.11 3.10
C HIS A 86 -11.63 -0.31 1.65
N ILE A 87 -10.80 0.16 0.70
CA ILE A 87 -10.89 -0.26 -0.71
C ILE A 87 -10.64 -1.76 -0.86
N ILE A 88 -9.67 -2.30 -0.11
CA ILE A 88 -9.39 -3.74 -0.10
C ILE A 88 -10.57 -4.53 0.44
N ALA A 89 -11.18 -4.07 1.54
CA ALA A 89 -12.36 -4.71 2.15
C ALA A 89 -13.58 -4.73 1.21
N GLU A 90 -13.86 -3.63 0.51
CA GLU A 90 -15.05 -3.50 -0.36
C GLU A 90 -14.86 -4.12 -1.75
N HIS A 91 -13.61 -4.28 -2.20
CA HIS A 91 -13.27 -4.69 -3.56
C HIS A 91 -12.21 -5.81 -3.57
N GLU A 92 -12.42 -6.84 -2.74
CA GLU A 92 -11.46 -7.94 -2.52
C GLU A 92 -10.96 -8.56 -3.83
N GLU A 93 -11.85 -8.99 -4.72
CA GLU A 93 -11.49 -9.68 -5.97
C GLU A 93 -10.60 -8.81 -6.87
N VAL A 94 -10.95 -7.53 -7.02
CA VAL A 94 -10.19 -6.58 -7.84
C VAL A 94 -8.81 -6.35 -7.24
N MET A 95 -8.73 -6.19 -5.92
CA MET A 95 -7.46 -5.97 -5.23
C MET A 95 -6.59 -7.21 -5.23
N GLN A 96 -7.16 -8.41 -5.09
CA GLN A 96 -6.44 -9.68 -5.22
C GLN A 96 -5.82 -9.83 -6.62
N GLU A 97 -6.55 -9.52 -7.70
CA GLU A 97 -6.02 -9.52 -9.06
C GLU A 97 -4.83 -8.54 -9.20
N LYS A 98 -4.99 -7.31 -8.69
CA LYS A 98 -3.93 -6.30 -8.70
C LYS A 98 -2.71 -6.76 -7.91
N PHE A 99 -2.89 -7.32 -6.73
CA PHE A 99 -1.80 -7.80 -5.90
C PHE A 99 -1.06 -8.97 -6.55
N LEU A 100 -1.76 -9.91 -7.20
CA LEU A 100 -1.15 -10.99 -7.97
C LEU A 100 -0.30 -10.46 -9.14
N LYS A 101 -0.76 -9.39 -9.81
CA LYS A 101 0.02 -8.72 -10.86
C LYS A 101 1.24 -8.03 -10.27
N TRP A 102 1.07 -7.32 -9.15
CA TRP A 102 2.13 -6.54 -8.52
C TRP A 102 3.19 -7.42 -7.87
N SER A 103 2.82 -8.59 -7.32
CA SER A 103 3.77 -9.54 -6.72
C SER A 103 4.78 -10.08 -7.74
N LYS A 104 4.44 -10.06 -9.03
CA LYS A 104 5.26 -10.55 -10.16
C LYS A 104 5.94 -9.44 -10.95
N SER A 105 5.84 -8.18 -10.51
CA SER A 105 6.42 -7.03 -11.22
C SER A 105 7.95 -7.05 -11.17
N ASP A 106 8.61 -6.68 -12.26
CA ASP A 106 10.06 -6.44 -12.28
C ASP A 106 10.47 -5.30 -11.33
N ASN A 107 9.57 -4.33 -11.13
CA ASN A 107 9.76 -3.23 -10.19
C ASN A 107 9.45 -3.69 -8.75
N PHE A 108 10.50 -3.79 -7.93
CA PHE A 108 10.37 -4.26 -6.56
C PHE A 108 9.54 -3.33 -5.66
N TRP A 109 9.29 -2.07 -6.05
CA TRP A 109 8.39 -1.20 -5.30
C TRP A 109 6.94 -1.65 -5.42
N PHE A 110 6.52 -2.17 -6.57
CA PHE A 110 5.22 -2.82 -6.72
C PHE A 110 5.14 -4.10 -5.89
N ARG A 111 6.17 -4.94 -5.94
CA ARG A 111 6.24 -6.17 -5.13
C ARG A 111 6.18 -5.85 -3.63
N LYS A 112 6.90 -4.83 -3.16
CA LYS A 112 6.86 -4.33 -1.79
C LYS A 112 5.47 -3.81 -1.40
N ALA A 113 4.77 -3.16 -2.33
CA ALA A 113 3.48 -2.54 -2.02
C ALA A 113 2.44 -3.57 -1.56
N VAL A 114 2.47 -4.78 -2.12
CA VAL A 114 1.54 -5.87 -1.77
C VAL A 114 1.50 -6.15 -0.27
N PRO A 115 2.59 -6.58 0.40
CA PRO A 115 2.54 -6.87 1.84
C PRO A 115 2.31 -5.62 2.70
N VAL A 116 2.67 -4.41 2.25
CA VAL A 116 2.41 -3.19 3.04
C VAL A 116 0.94 -2.77 2.98
N TYR A 117 0.27 -2.95 1.83
CA TYR A 117 -1.18 -2.77 1.74
C TYR A 117 -1.93 -3.80 2.56
N LEU A 118 -1.50 -5.07 2.52
CA LEU A 118 -2.08 -6.12 3.34
C LEU A 118 -1.84 -5.89 4.83
N HIS A 119 -0.68 -5.36 5.23
CA HIS A 119 -0.45 -4.92 6.61
C HIS A 119 -1.48 -3.86 7.04
N ALA A 120 -1.73 -2.82 6.23
CA ALA A 120 -2.73 -1.80 6.55
C ALA A 120 -4.15 -2.41 6.62
N PHE A 121 -4.49 -3.28 5.66
CA PHE A 121 -5.77 -3.98 5.65
C PHE A 121 -5.99 -4.82 6.91
N PHE A 122 -5.05 -5.68 7.28
CA PHE A 122 -5.18 -6.55 8.47
C PHE A 122 -5.00 -5.83 9.81
N THR A 123 -4.51 -4.58 9.79
CA THR A 123 -4.55 -3.71 10.98
C THR A 123 -5.98 -3.27 11.29
N ASP A 124 -6.75 -2.95 10.26
CA ASP A 124 -8.10 -2.37 10.40
C ASP A 124 -9.22 -3.42 10.33
N TYR A 125 -8.99 -4.52 9.62
CA TYR A 125 -10.00 -5.52 9.27
C TYR A 125 -9.60 -6.94 9.71
N SER A 126 -10.58 -7.70 10.16
CA SER A 126 -10.46 -9.12 10.52
C SER A 126 -11.73 -9.89 10.13
N GLY A 127 -11.67 -11.23 10.14
CA GLY A 127 -12.80 -12.09 9.75
C GLY A 127 -12.91 -12.37 8.25
N PHE A 128 -11.86 -12.07 7.48
CA PHE A 128 -11.79 -12.34 6.04
C PHE A 128 -11.14 -13.69 5.77
N ASP A 129 -11.45 -14.30 4.61
CA ASP A 129 -10.72 -15.48 4.14
C ASP A 129 -9.32 -15.08 3.69
N ILE A 130 -8.31 -15.49 4.46
CA ILE A 130 -6.93 -15.08 4.16
C ILE A 130 -6.21 -15.93 3.13
N ARG A 131 -6.81 -17.05 2.69
CA ARG A 131 -6.15 -18.00 1.77
C ARG A 131 -5.71 -17.34 0.45
N PRO A 132 -6.53 -16.54 -0.25
CA PRO A 132 -6.10 -15.87 -1.47
C PRO A 132 -4.92 -14.92 -1.24
N TYR A 133 -4.90 -14.23 -0.09
CA TYR A 133 -3.81 -13.34 0.27
C TYR A 133 -2.52 -14.11 0.60
N LEU A 134 -2.62 -15.26 1.28
CA LEU A 134 -1.46 -16.13 1.53
C LEU A 134 -0.88 -16.69 0.23
N GLU A 135 -1.72 -17.04 -0.76
CA GLU A 135 -1.25 -17.48 -2.08
C GLU A 135 -0.46 -16.39 -2.80
N ILE A 136 -0.93 -15.14 -2.73
CA ILE A 136 -0.21 -13.99 -3.31
C ILE A 136 1.11 -13.72 -2.56
N LEU A 137 1.08 -13.81 -1.23
CA LEU A 137 2.26 -13.63 -0.39
C LEU A 137 3.32 -14.74 -0.60
N ASP A 138 2.90 -15.93 -1.02
CA ASP A 138 3.78 -17.05 -1.35
C ASP A 138 4.80 -16.69 -2.44
N ASP A 139 4.36 -15.95 -3.47
CA ASP A 139 5.23 -15.46 -4.57
C ASP A 139 6.36 -14.55 -4.07
N LEU A 140 6.18 -13.91 -2.90
CA LEU A 140 7.10 -12.91 -2.34
C LEU A 140 8.01 -13.46 -1.23
N MET A 141 7.79 -14.70 -0.77
CA MET A 141 8.54 -15.28 0.36
C MET A 141 10.04 -15.43 0.09
N LEU A 142 10.43 -15.64 -1.17
CA LEU A 142 11.84 -15.75 -1.60
C LEU A 142 12.35 -14.51 -2.34
N ASP A 143 11.65 -13.38 -2.24
CA ASP A 143 12.10 -12.14 -2.87
C ASP A 143 13.48 -11.73 -2.30
N LYS A 144 14.43 -11.47 -3.19
CA LYS A 144 15.81 -11.10 -2.82
C LYS A 144 15.92 -9.66 -2.35
N GLU A 145 14.90 -8.83 -2.62
CA GLU A 145 14.92 -7.43 -2.26
C GLU A 145 14.56 -7.22 -0.79
N ARG A 146 15.54 -6.70 -0.01
CA ARG A 146 15.40 -6.48 1.44
C ARG A 146 14.15 -5.67 1.83
N TRP A 147 13.70 -4.78 0.96
CA TRP A 147 12.53 -3.93 1.22
C TRP A 147 11.22 -4.70 1.10
N VAL A 148 11.16 -5.67 0.19
CA VAL A 148 10.03 -6.59 0.06
C VAL A 148 9.99 -7.49 1.29
N ALA A 149 11.11 -8.09 1.67
CA ALA A 149 11.22 -8.92 2.88
C ALA A 149 10.80 -8.17 4.16
N LYS A 150 11.14 -6.87 4.27
CA LYS A 150 10.69 -6.03 5.40
C LYS A 150 9.17 -5.82 5.40
N GLY A 151 8.58 -5.56 4.23
CA GLY A 151 7.12 -5.47 4.07
C GLY A 151 6.43 -6.78 4.46
N MET A 152 6.96 -7.92 3.98
CA MET A 152 6.50 -9.26 4.34
C MET A 152 6.49 -9.48 5.86
N GLY A 153 7.59 -9.17 6.53
CA GLY A 153 7.70 -9.31 7.99
C GLY A 153 6.68 -8.45 8.76
N TRP A 154 6.35 -7.25 8.27
CA TRP A 154 5.29 -6.44 8.85
C TRP A 154 3.90 -7.07 8.65
N CYS A 155 3.59 -7.49 7.43
CA CYS A 155 2.32 -8.13 7.08
C CYS A 155 2.06 -9.38 7.91
N LEU A 156 3.01 -10.32 7.92
CA LEU A 156 2.87 -11.60 8.61
C LEU A 156 2.71 -11.42 10.12
N ARG A 157 3.45 -10.47 10.71
CA ARG A 157 3.31 -10.14 12.14
C ARG A 157 1.92 -9.58 12.45
N GLU A 158 1.36 -8.76 11.56
CA GLU A 158 0.04 -8.18 11.76
C GLU A 158 -1.05 -9.24 11.63
N MET A 159 -0.99 -10.04 10.56
CA MET A 159 -1.90 -11.17 10.36
C MET A 159 -1.87 -12.17 11.53
N ALA A 160 -0.70 -12.39 12.17
CA ALA A 160 -0.54 -13.33 13.29
C ALA A 160 -1.41 -12.98 14.51
N LYS A 161 -1.90 -11.75 14.62
CA LYS A 161 -2.79 -11.36 15.71
C LYS A 161 -4.17 -12.03 15.63
N ASN A 162 -4.64 -12.31 14.41
CA ASN A 162 -6.00 -12.81 14.17
C ASN A 162 -6.04 -14.16 13.43
N TYR A 163 -4.97 -14.57 12.75
CA TYR A 163 -4.92 -15.76 11.87
C TYR A 163 -3.70 -16.63 12.15
N GLN A 164 -3.45 -16.91 13.44
CA GLN A 164 -2.23 -17.57 13.88
C GLN A 164 -2.10 -18.99 13.31
N ASP A 165 -3.18 -19.78 13.29
CA ASP A 165 -3.13 -21.18 12.88
C ASP A 165 -2.84 -21.31 11.38
N GLU A 166 -3.54 -20.53 10.56
CA GLU A 166 -3.33 -20.45 9.12
C GLU A 166 -1.92 -19.98 8.77
N LEU A 167 -1.40 -19.00 9.50
CA LEU A 167 -0.02 -18.52 9.31
C LEU A 167 1.02 -19.53 9.74
N VAL A 168 0.80 -20.29 10.82
CA VAL A 168 1.71 -21.36 11.24
C VAL A 168 1.82 -22.41 10.14
N ASP A 169 0.69 -22.81 9.56
CA ASP A 169 0.69 -23.79 8.46
C ASP A 169 1.35 -23.24 7.19
N PHE A 170 1.09 -21.98 6.85
CA PHE A 170 1.78 -21.27 5.78
C PHE A 170 3.31 -21.23 6.01
N LEU A 171 3.76 -20.82 7.19
CA LEU A 171 5.19 -20.69 7.50
C LEU A 171 5.91 -22.03 7.61
N ARG A 172 5.22 -23.11 8.02
CA ARG A 172 5.80 -24.48 8.05
C ARG A 172 6.26 -24.94 6.68
N LYS A 173 5.57 -24.53 5.60
CA LYS A 173 6.00 -24.78 4.22
C LYS A 173 7.38 -24.19 3.96
N TRP A 174 7.61 -22.97 4.45
CA TRP A 174 8.83 -22.19 4.20
C TRP A 174 9.98 -22.49 5.15
N ALA A 175 9.68 -22.91 6.38
CA ALA A 175 10.69 -23.29 7.38
C ALA A 175 11.58 -24.47 6.95
N ARG A 176 11.16 -25.27 5.97
CA ARG A 176 11.91 -26.41 5.44
C ARG A 176 12.82 -26.07 4.25
N VAL A 177 12.76 -24.83 3.75
CA VAL A 177 13.49 -24.42 2.53
C VAL A 177 14.93 -24.01 2.84
N GLU A 178 15.25 -23.63 4.09
CA GLU A 178 16.65 -23.32 4.52
C GLU A 178 17.42 -24.56 5.05
N GLY A 179 17.10 -25.74 4.51
CA GLY A 179 17.77 -27.01 4.82
C GLY A 179 18.76 -27.47 3.74
N VAL A 180 19.44 -26.56 3.04
CA VAL A 180 20.56 -26.83 2.14
C VAL A 180 21.79 -26.06 2.59
#